data_AF-A0AAV6TLF7-F1
#
_entry.id   AF-A0AAV6TLF7-F1
#
_cell.length_a   1.000
_cell.length_b   1.000
_cell.length_c   1.000
_cell.angle_alpha   90.00
_cell.angle_beta   90.00
_cell.angle_gamma   90.00
#
_symmetry.space_group_name_H-M   'P 1'
#
loop_
_entity.id
_entity.type
_entity.pdbx_description
1 polymer ?
#
loop_
_entity_poly.entity_id
_entity_poly.type
_entity_poly.pdbx_seq_one_letter_code
_entity_poly.pdbx_strand_id
1 'polypeptide(L)'
;MTRFHVIKRSNNKLLDTKFVAKSLFVFHHINAYEVVNHLVVDLCGYDNGDIMNSMYFKALDDMFYNRNKGSEPIFSSSRRYVLPLATGPSKT
;
A
#
# COMPACT_ATOMS: atom_id res chain seq x y z
N MET A 1 8.30 -1.37 8.18
CA MET A 1 8.29 0.03 7.68
C MET A 1 8.08 -0.02 6.19
N THR A 2 7.28 0.89 5.62
CA THR A 2 7.07 0.97 4.17
C THR A 2 7.51 2.33 3.64
N ARG A 3 8.15 2.36 2.48
CA ARG A 3 8.66 3.58 1.83
C ARG A 3 7.91 3.80 0.52
N PHE A 4 7.40 5.02 0.32
CA PHE A 4 6.81 5.43 -0.94
C PHE A 4 7.86 6.18 -1.76
N HIS A 5 8.14 5.68 -2.96
CA HIS A 5 9.04 6.31 -3.93
C HIS A 5 8.20 7.06 -4.96
N VAL A 6 8.33 8.38 -5.00
CA VAL A 6 7.61 9.22 -5.97
C VAL A 6 8.59 9.70 -7.03
N ILE A 7 8.36 9.31 -8.28
CA ILE A 7 9.21 9.66 -9.42
C ILE A 7 8.39 10.54 -10.37
N LYS A 8 8.93 11.71 -10.74
CA LYS A 8 8.30 12.58 -11.73
C LYS A 8 8.35 11.91 -13.10
N ARG A 9 7.18 11.55 -13.64
CA ARG A 9 7.08 10.88 -14.95
C ARG A 9 7.63 11.70 -16.10
N SER A 10 7.59 13.04 -16.01
CA SER A 10 8.04 13.93 -17.09
C SER A 10 9.55 13.90 -17.32
N ASN A 11 10.35 13.60 -16.30
CA ASN A 11 11.81 13.66 -16.38
C ASN A 11 12.54 12.54 -15.61
N ASN A 12 11.80 11.54 -15.13
CA ASN A 12 12.29 10.39 -14.38
C ASN A 12 13.07 10.74 -13.09
N LYS A 13 12.94 11.96 -12.58
CA LYS A 13 13.62 12.36 -11.32
C LYS A 13 12.81 11.87 -10.12
N LEU A 14 13.48 11.16 -9.23
CA LEU A 14 12.98 10.83 -7.90
C LEU A 14 12.80 12.12 -7.08
N LEU A 15 11.70 12.24 -6.33
CA LEU A 15 11.56 13.31 -5.34
C LEU A 15 12.52 13.05 -4.17
N ASP A 16 13.21 14.09 -3.72
CA ASP A 16 14.15 14.00 -2.60
C ASP A 16 13.46 13.71 -1.25
N THR A 17 12.17 14.05 -1.15
CA THR A 17 11.34 13.77 0.03
C THR A 17 11.21 12.27 0.28
N LYS A 18 11.57 11.84 1.49
CA LYS A 18 11.42 10.45 1.93
C LYS A 18 10.08 10.26 2.63
N PHE A 19 9.11 9.67 1.94
CA PHE A 19 7.82 9.29 2.53
C PHE A 19 7.92 7.90 3.16
N VAL A 20 7.62 7.82 4.46
CA VAL A 20 7.72 6.60 5.24
C VAL A 20 6.43 6.40 6.04
N ALA A 21 5.95 5.16 6.08
CA ALA A 21 4.80 4.76 6.88
C ALA A 21 5.09 3.50 7.70
N LYS A 22 4.13 3.13 8.57
CA LYS A 22 4.10 1.82 9.23
C LYS A 22 4.20 0.68 8.19
N SER A 23 4.61 -0.49 8.67
CA SER A 23 4.65 -1.70 7.84
C SER A 23 3.32 -1.90 7.11
N LEU A 24 3.44 -2.21 5.83
CA LEU A 24 2.35 -2.43 4.91
C LEU A 24 2.83 -3.46 3.90
N PHE A 25 2.06 -4.54 3.75
CA PHE A 25 2.14 -5.40 2.59
C PHE A 25 0.96 -5.09 1.67
N VAL A 26 1.16 -5.09 0.36
CA VAL A 26 0.15 -4.69 -0.63
C VAL A 26 0.27 -5.58 -1.86
N PHE A 27 -0.87 -6.05 -2.36
CA PHE A 27 -0.97 -6.66 -3.69
C PHE A 27 -1.52 -5.64 -4.70
N HIS A 28 -2.67 -5.04 -4.38
CA HIS A 28 -3.44 -4.23 -5.31
C HIS A 28 -3.45 -2.76 -4.88
N HIS A 29 -2.98 -1.90 -5.79
CA HIS A 29 -3.32 -0.49 -5.75
C HIS A 29 -4.74 -0.31 -6.27
N ILE A 30 -5.51 0.59 -5.65
CA ILE A 30 -6.86 0.95 -6.08
C ILE A 30 -6.77 2.07 -7.11
N ASN A 31 -6.17 3.21 -6.74
CA ASN A 31 -5.95 4.34 -7.62
C ASN A 31 -4.82 5.24 -7.08
N ALA A 32 -4.24 6.08 -7.94
CA ALA A 32 -3.35 7.16 -7.52
C ALA A 32 -3.60 8.40 -8.38
N TYR A 33 -3.74 9.56 -7.73
CA TYR A 33 -4.03 10.82 -8.41
C TYR A 33 -3.49 12.02 -7.63
N GLU A 34 -3.30 13.14 -8.34
CA GLU A 34 -2.83 14.40 -7.75
C GLU A 34 -4.02 15.28 -7.36
N VAL A 35 -3.96 15.90 -6.18
CA VAL A 35 -4.90 16.92 -5.72
C VAL A 35 -4.15 17.96 -4.91
N VAL A 36 -4.19 19.23 -5.35
CA VAL A 36 -3.66 20.40 -4.62
C VAL A 36 -2.31 20.12 -3.92
N ASN A 37 -1.23 19.98 -4.68
CA ASN A 37 0.12 19.68 -4.17
C ASN A 37 0.24 18.39 -3.32
N HIS A 38 -0.70 17.46 -3.43
CA HIS A 38 -0.62 16.15 -2.81
C HIS A 38 -0.78 15.06 -3.86
N LEU A 39 -0.11 13.93 -3.64
CA LEU A 39 -0.37 12.67 -4.32
C LEU A 39 -1.17 11.78 -3.39
N VAL A 40 -2.40 11.44 -3.79
CA VAL A 40 -3.25 10.49 -3.09
C VAL A 40 -2.98 9.10 -3.65
N VAL A 41 -2.74 8.13 -2.78
CA VAL A 41 -2.51 6.73 -3.12
C VAL A 41 -3.48 5.87 -2.31
N ASP A 42 -4.44 5.26 -3.01
CA ASP A 42 -5.40 4.32 -2.44
C ASP A 42 -4.95 2.90 -2.75
N LEU A 43 -4.96 2.02 -1.74
CA LEU A 43 -4.49 0.64 -1.87
C LEU A 43 -5.21 -0.33 -0.91
N CYS A 44 -5.15 -1.62 -1.23
CA CYS A 44 -5.61 -2.70 -0.35
C CYS A 44 -4.43 -3.22 0.48
N GLY A 45 -4.38 -2.80 1.73
CA GLY A 45 -3.22 -3.00 2.61
C GLY A 45 -3.42 -4.07 3.69
N TYR A 46 -2.37 -4.85 3.91
CA TYR A 46 -2.21 -5.77 5.02
C TYR A 46 -1.16 -5.21 5.99
N ASP A 47 -1.27 -5.51 7.29
CA ASP A 47 -0.32 -5.00 8.28
C ASP A 47 1.08 -5.61 8.16
N ASN A 48 1.17 -6.81 7.59
CA ASN A 48 2.41 -7.55 7.38
C ASN A 48 2.28 -8.53 6.20
N GLY A 49 3.35 -9.28 5.91
CA GLY A 49 3.41 -10.23 4.81
C GLY A 49 2.79 -11.60 5.10
N ASP A 50 2.17 -11.82 6.26
CA ASP A 50 1.70 -13.14 6.68
C ASP A 50 0.58 -13.69 5.77
N ILE A 51 -0.09 -12.79 5.04
CA ILE A 51 -1.04 -13.15 3.98
C ILE A 51 -0.47 -14.14 2.95
N MET A 52 0.85 -14.11 2.70
CA MET A 52 1.50 -15.03 1.78
C MET A 52 1.38 -16.50 2.24
N ASN A 53 1.29 -16.74 3.54
CA ASN A 53 1.11 -18.10 4.08
C ASN A 53 -0.25 -18.68 3.68
N SER A 54 -1.27 -17.82 3.54
CA SER A 54 -2.60 -18.23 3.07
C SER A 54 -2.67 -18.50 1.56
N MET A 55 -1.61 -18.20 0.80
CA MET A 55 -1.54 -18.41 -0.66
C MET A 55 -0.93 -19.75 -1.06
N TYR A 56 -0.42 -20.56 -0.12
CA TYR A 56 0.06 -21.92 -0.42
C TYR A 56 -1.11 -22.86 -0.69
N PHE A 57 -0.93 -23.82 -1.61
CA PHE A 57 -1.97 -24.80 -1.98
C PHE A 57 -2.60 -25.50 -0.76
N LYS A 58 -1.78 -25.96 0.19
CA LYS A 58 -2.27 -26.59 1.41
C LYS A 58 -3.17 -25.66 2.23
N ALA A 59 -2.82 -24.38 2.32
CA ALA A 59 -3.62 -23.40 3.06
C ALA A 59 -4.94 -23.11 2.33
N LEU A 60 -4.90 -23.00 0.99
CA LEU A 60 -6.10 -22.85 0.17
C LEU A 60 -7.03 -24.06 0.27
N ASP A 61 -6.49 -25.28 0.16
CA ASP A 61 -7.26 -26.52 0.34
C ASP A 61 -7.90 -26.56 1.73
N ASP A 62 -7.15 -26.26 2.79
CA ASP A 62 -7.68 -26.19 4.15
C ASP A 62 -8.83 -25.16 4.25
N MET A 63 -8.72 -24.00 3.62
CA MET A 63 -9.80 -23.02 3.62
C MET A 63 -11.06 -23.49 2.87
N PHE A 64 -10.90 -24.15 1.72
CA PHE A 64 -12.03 -24.59 0.90
C PHE A 64 -12.75 -25.80 1.48
N TYR A 65 -12.00 -26.74 2.07
CA TYR A 65 -12.52 -28.03 2.51
C TYR A 65 -12.72 -28.13 4.04
N ASN A 66 -12.04 -27.31 4.85
CA ASN A 66 -12.13 -27.34 6.32
C ASN A 66 -12.68 -26.03 6.88
N ARG A 67 -13.96 -25.71 6.60
CA ARG A 67 -14.66 -24.48 7.03
C ARG A 67 -14.62 -24.15 8.52
N ASN A 68 -14.29 -25.11 9.38
CA ASN A 68 -14.22 -24.93 10.83
C ASN A 68 -12.86 -24.40 11.32
N LYS A 69 -11.82 -24.41 10.48
CA LYS A 69 -10.59 -23.66 10.75
C LYS A 69 -10.83 -22.24 10.26
N GLY A 70 -10.97 -21.29 11.20
CA GLY A 70 -11.11 -19.87 10.87
C GLY A 70 -10.05 -19.44 9.86
N SER A 71 -10.43 -18.57 8.92
CA SER A 71 -9.50 -18.02 7.93
C SER A 71 -8.53 -17.05 8.61
N GLU A 72 -7.35 -17.53 8.99
CA GLU A 72 -6.15 -16.71 9.25
C GLU A 72 -5.92 -15.72 8.08
N PRO A 73 -5.32 -14.55 8.32
CA PRO A 73 -5.87 -13.25 7.94
C PRO A 73 -5.84 -13.00 6.43
N ILE A 74 -7.00 -13.13 5.77
CA ILE A 74 -7.18 -12.74 4.35
C ILE A 74 -7.74 -11.32 4.23
N PHE A 75 -8.01 -10.68 5.36
CA PHE A 75 -8.63 -9.37 5.40
C PHE A 75 -7.61 -8.27 5.10
N SER A 76 -7.61 -7.80 3.86
CA SER A 76 -7.03 -6.51 3.53
C SER A 76 -7.95 -5.38 3.99
N SER A 77 -7.40 -4.21 4.30
CA SER A 77 -8.17 -2.98 4.48
C SER A 77 -7.85 -1.97 3.38
N SER A 78 -8.87 -1.25 2.91
CA SER A 78 -8.65 -0.10 2.03
C SER A 78 -7.97 1.02 2.81
N ARG A 79 -6.82 1.47 2.35
CA ARG A 79 -6.00 2.51 2.99
C ARG A 79 -5.73 3.63 2.00
N ARG A 80 -5.90 4.87 2.44
CA ARG A 80 -5.54 6.09 1.70
C ARG A 80 -4.30 6.72 2.33
N TYR A 81 -3.25 6.88 1.52
CA TYR A 81 -2.06 7.64 1.87
C TYR A 81 -2.06 8.95 1.09
N VAL A 82 -1.82 10.06 1.79
CA VAL A 82 -1.77 11.40 1.19
C VAL A 82 -0.35 11.93 1.33
N LEU A 83 0.37 12.01 0.22
CA LEU A 83 1.79 12.38 0.19
C LEU A 83 1.93 13.85 -0.24
N PRO A 84 2.43 14.75 0.63
CA PRO A 84 2.63 16.15 0.26
C PRO A 84 3.78 16.28 -0.74
N LEU A 85 3.51 16.87 -1.91
CA LEU A 85 4.48 17.08 -2.99
C LEU A 85 5.25 18.40 -2.87
N ALA A 86 4.73 19.37 -2.10
CA ALA A 86 5.40 20.64 -1.87
C ALA A 86 6.47 20.51 -0.79
N THR A 87 7.69 20.92 -1.12
CA THR A 87 8.77 21.16 -0.17
C THR A 87 9.10 22.65 -0.15
N GLY A 88 8.44 23.42 0.73
CA GLY A 88 8.75 24.84 0.97
C GLY A 88 7.51 25.76 1.03
N PRO A 89 7.61 26.93 1.70
CA PRO A 89 6.51 27.86 1.83
C PRO A 89 6.08 28.38 0.44
N SER A 90 4.77 28.53 0.25
CA SER A 90 4.20 29.28 -0.87
C SER A 90 4.84 30.68 -0.85
N LYS A 91 5.63 31.00 -1.89
CA LYS A 91 6.00 32.39 -2.15
C LYS A 91 4.75 33.09 -2.68
N THR A 92 4.00 33.71 -1.78
CA THR A 92 3.17 34.88 -2.07
C THR A 92 4.03 36.11 -2.05
#